data_AF-A0A3N0W4X3-F1
#
_entry.id   AF-A0A3N0W4X3-F1
#
_cell.length_a   1.000
_cell.length_b   1.000
_cell.length_c   1.000
_cell.angle_alpha   90.00
_cell.angle_beta   90.00
_cell.angle_gamma   90.00
#
_symmetry.space_group_name_H-M   'P 1'
#
loop_
_entity.id
_entity.type
_entity.pdbx_description
1 polymer ?
#
loop_
_entity_poly.entity_id
_entity_poly.type
_entity_poly.pdbx_seq_one_letter_code
_entity_poly.pdbx_strand_id
1 'polypeptide(L)'
;MKIIWHLNCEYHIIEQKKLQKMKKILLTMMLFGTFTLSFAQSDYYNDYRRSITDVNWTNIATDLVLTAIQVRELNALNNRYSDYNSWLRVYGDNPDRWRTDRYYEIERILGPQKYIKFKNKYYKGQNPVAVYNRNKNNNKKYKHMAPKVKAYKGDKGNGHKH
;
A
#
# COMPACT_ATOMS: atom_id res chain seq x y z
N MET A 1 -6.47 15.53 53.39
CA MET A 1 -6.73 15.93 51.98
C MET A 1 -5.52 15.88 51.03
N LYS A 2 -4.25 15.85 51.49
CA LYS A 2 -3.06 15.79 50.59
C LYS A 2 -2.84 14.44 49.88
N ILE A 3 -3.28 13.33 50.47
CA ILE A 3 -3.00 11.97 49.98
C ILE A 3 -3.81 11.66 48.70
N ILE A 4 -5.06 12.11 48.62
CA ILE A 4 -5.93 11.87 47.45
C ILE A 4 -5.42 12.62 46.20
N TRP A 5 -4.86 13.82 46.39
CA TRP A 5 -4.24 14.59 45.30
C TRP A 5 -2.98 13.94 44.75
N HIS A 6 -2.14 13.35 45.60
CA HIS A 6 -0.91 12.68 45.18
C HIS A 6 -1.18 11.43 44.33
N LEU A 7 -2.14 10.60 44.74
CA LEU A 7 -2.50 9.37 44.03
C LEU A 7 -3.12 9.65 42.65
N ASN A 8 -3.96 10.70 42.54
CA ASN A 8 -4.53 11.11 41.25
C ASN A 8 -3.47 11.66 40.29
N CYS A 9 -2.45 12.37 40.81
CA CYS A 9 -1.37 12.90 39.99
C CYS A 9 -0.48 11.77 39.43
N GLU A 10 -0.16 10.78 40.26
CA GLU A 10 0.64 9.61 39.85
C GLU A 10 -0.09 8.73 38.83
N TYR A 11 -1.39 8.49 39.01
CA TYR A 11 -2.20 7.76 38.03
C TYR A 11 -2.22 8.46 36.67
N HIS A 12 -2.39 9.78 36.66
CA HIS A 12 -2.43 10.55 35.43
C HIS A 12 -1.09 10.54 34.68
N ILE A 13 0.04 10.55 35.41
CA ILE A 13 1.39 10.45 34.83
C ILE A 13 1.63 9.06 34.23
N ILE A 14 1.15 7.99 34.87
CA ILE A 14 1.29 6.61 34.38
C ILE A 14 0.51 6.42 33.07
N GLU A 15 -0.72 6.93 32.99
CA GLU A 15 -1.53 6.86 31.76
C GLU A 15 -0.91 7.68 30.62
N GLN A 16 -0.39 8.88 30.89
CA GLN A 16 0.32 9.66 29.88
C GLN A 16 1.58 8.95 29.38
N LYS A 17 2.35 8.28 30.26
CA LYS A 17 3.52 7.48 29.86
C LYS A 17 3.13 6.27 29.01
N LYS A 18 2.04 5.55 29.35
CA LYS A 18 1.52 4.45 28.52
C LYS A 18 1.06 4.94 27.15
N LEU A 19 0.32 6.06 27.10
CA LEU A 19 -0.17 6.65 25.87
C LEU A 19 0.98 7.09 24.96
N GLN A 20 2.04 7.68 25.52
CA GLN A 20 3.25 8.05 24.78
C GLN A 20 4.03 6.82 24.30
N LYS A 21 4.11 5.76 25.11
CA LYS A 21 4.73 4.49 24.70
C LYS A 21 3.96 3.83 23.55
N MET A 22 2.62 3.81 23.61
CA MET A 22 1.77 3.29 22.53
C MET A 22 1.84 4.14 21.26
N LYS A 23 1.89 5.47 21.38
CA LYS A 23 2.11 6.38 20.23
C LYS A 23 3.47 6.15 19.58
N LYS A 24 4.53 5.92 20.36
CA LYS A 24 5.86 5.57 19.85
C LYS A 24 5.85 4.21 19.16
N ILE A 25 5.22 3.18 19.73
CA ILE A 25 5.08 1.86 19.10
C ILE A 25 4.31 1.95 17.78
N LEU A 26 3.19 2.69 17.74
CA LEU A 26 2.41 2.89 16.51
C LEU A 26 3.23 3.63 15.43
N LEU A 27 3.99 4.65 15.82
CA LEU A 27 4.89 5.37 14.92
C LEU A 27 6.04 4.47 14.42
N THR A 28 6.62 3.65 15.30
CA THR A 28 7.67 2.69 14.96
C THR A 28 7.15 1.57 14.05
N MET A 29 5.93 1.07 14.24
CA MET A 29 5.31 0.09 13.33
C MET A 29 4.98 0.70 11.95
N MET A 30 4.69 2.01 11.87
CA MET A 30 4.57 2.72 10.59
C MET A 30 5.93 2.90 9.89
N LEU A 31 7.00 3.15 10.63
CA LEU A 31 8.35 3.35 10.08
C LEU A 31 9.06 2.03 9.73
N PHE A 32 8.72 0.93 10.41
CA PHE A 32 9.32 -0.40 10.24
C PHE A 32 8.31 -1.45 9.79
N GLY A 33 7.34 -1.08 8.95
CA GLY A 33 6.38 -2.00 8.32
C GLY A 33 7.08 -3.05 7.45
N THR A 34 7.55 -4.10 8.12
CA THR A 34 7.85 -5.46 7.63
C THR A 34 8.59 -5.55 6.29
N PHE A 35 9.93 -5.59 6.36
CA PHE A 35 10.75 -6.28 5.35
C PHE A 35 10.43 -7.79 5.44
N THR A 36 9.35 -8.23 4.79
CA THR A 36 9.15 -9.66 4.53
C THR A 36 10.11 -10.06 3.43
N LEU A 37 11.02 -10.99 3.71
CA LEU A 37 11.87 -11.66 2.72
C LEU A 37 10.98 -12.36 1.68
N SER A 38 10.54 -11.64 0.64
CA SER A 38 9.71 -12.20 -0.44
C SER A 38 10.60 -12.78 -1.52
N PHE A 39 10.61 -14.10 -1.59
CA PHE A 39 10.98 -14.91 -2.75
C PHE A 39 10.45 -14.27 -4.06
N ALA A 40 11.35 -14.05 -5.04
CA ALA A 40 11.11 -13.64 -6.42
C ALA A 40 9.79 -12.87 -6.67
N GLN A 41 9.63 -11.72 -6.02
CA GLN A 41 8.46 -10.87 -6.16
C GLN A 41 8.49 -10.11 -7.50
N SER A 42 7.36 -10.06 -8.21
CA SER A 42 7.26 -9.39 -9.52
C SER A 42 7.74 -7.93 -9.44
N ASP A 43 8.50 -7.47 -10.45
CA ASP A 43 8.90 -6.06 -10.59
C ASP A 43 7.69 -5.12 -10.47
N TYR A 44 6.50 -5.54 -10.94
CA TYR A 44 5.27 -4.77 -10.79
C TYR A 44 4.79 -4.62 -9.36
N TYR A 45 4.85 -5.69 -8.56
CA TYR A 45 4.45 -5.60 -7.16
C TYR A 45 5.48 -4.80 -6.35
N ASN A 46 6.76 -4.97 -6.66
CA ASN A 46 7.82 -4.15 -6.05
C ASN A 46 7.60 -2.67 -6.34
N ASP A 47 7.26 -2.30 -7.58
CA ASP A 47 6.87 -0.93 -7.93
C ASP A 47 5.62 -0.46 -7.19
N TYR A 48 4.59 -1.31 -7.06
CA TYR A 48 3.40 -1.01 -6.27
C TYR A 48 3.77 -0.73 -4.80
N ARG A 49 4.64 -1.53 -4.20
CA ARG A 49 5.11 -1.33 -2.83
C ARG A 49 5.98 -0.08 -2.68
N ARG A 50 6.84 0.23 -3.63
CA ARG A 50 7.60 1.49 -3.66
C ARG A 50 6.69 2.71 -3.73
N SER A 51 5.61 2.64 -4.52
CA SER A 51 4.60 3.71 -4.57
C SER A 51 3.86 3.96 -3.25
N ILE A 52 4.03 3.08 -2.26
CA ILE A 52 3.55 3.24 -0.89
C ILE A 52 4.72 3.67 0.01
N THR A 53 5.83 2.93 -0.01
CA THR A 53 6.92 3.04 0.96
C THR A 53 7.83 4.25 0.73
N ASP A 54 7.98 4.72 -0.50
CA ASP A 54 8.82 5.88 -0.83
C ASP A 54 8.11 7.22 -0.52
N VAL A 55 6.83 7.17 -0.13
CA VAL A 55 6.04 8.34 0.24
C VAL A 55 5.93 8.42 1.76
N ASN A 56 6.32 9.56 2.34
CA ASN A 56 6.04 9.84 3.74
C ASN A 56 4.58 10.36 3.88
N TRP A 57 3.68 9.43 4.16
CA TRP A 57 2.24 9.70 4.30
C TRP A 57 1.88 10.57 5.51
N THR A 58 2.67 10.51 6.58
CA THR A 58 2.51 11.39 7.73
C THR A 58 2.76 12.84 7.34
N ASN A 59 3.86 13.10 6.62
CA ASN A 59 4.16 14.44 6.10
C ASN A 59 3.10 14.90 5.10
N ILE A 60 2.54 14.01 4.27
CA ILE A 60 1.43 14.36 3.40
C ILE A 60 0.19 14.77 4.20
N ALA A 61 -0.13 14.04 5.28
CA ALA A 61 -1.26 14.36 6.14
C ALA A 61 -1.10 15.76 6.77
N THR A 62 0.10 16.09 7.25
CA THR A 62 0.38 17.39 7.87
C THR A 62 0.47 18.52 6.85
N ASP A 63 1.27 18.37 5.80
CA ASP A 63 1.57 19.44 4.84
C ASP A 63 0.35 19.84 4.01
N LEU A 64 -0.51 18.86 3.70
CA LEU A 64 -1.74 19.09 2.94
C LEU A 64 -2.96 19.28 3.84
N VAL A 65 -2.76 19.31 5.16
CA VAL A 65 -3.80 19.47 6.18
C VAL A 65 -4.99 18.56 5.86
N LEU A 66 -4.72 17.25 5.84
CA LEU A 66 -5.73 16.24 5.49
C LEU A 66 -6.72 16.05 6.63
N THR A 67 -7.99 15.86 6.28
CA THR A 67 -9.00 15.52 7.28
C THR A 67 -8.77 14.09 7.79
N ALA A 68 -9.31 13.77 8.97
CA ALA A 68 -9.23 12.41 9.51
C ALA A 68 -9.83 11.36 8.57
N ILE A 69 -10.84 11.73 7.78
CA ILE A 69 -11.44 10.87 6.77
C ILE A 69 -10.44 10.61 5.63
N GLN A 70 -9.84 11.65 5.06
CA GLN A 70 -8.85 11.51 3.98
C GLN A 70 -7.65 10.65 4.41
N VAL A 71 -7.17 10.84 5.66
CA VAL A 71 -6.08 10.01 6.21
C VAL A 71 -6.50 8.54 6.32
N ARG A 72 -7.73 8.27 6.79
CA ARG A 72 -8.26 6.89 6.87
C ARG A 72 -8.37 6.24 5.50
N GLU A 73 -8.89 6.97 4.51
CA GLU A 73 -9.00 6.47 3.13
C GLU A 73 -7.63 6.20 2.50
N LEU A 74 -6.64 7.09 2.69
CA LEU A 74 -5.27 6.84 2.22
C LEU A 74 -4.65 5.62 2.89
N ASN A 75 -4.84 5.45 4.20
CA ASN A 75 -4.35 4.28 4.92
C ASN A 75 -5.02 3.00 4.40
N ALA A 76 -6.34 3.02 4.15
CA ALA A 76 -7.05 1.89 3.56
C ALA A 76 -6.53 1.57 2.14
N LEU A 77 -6.27 2.60 1.32
CA LEU A 77 -5.68 2.44 -0.01
C LEU A 77 -4.27 1.84 0.04
N ASN A 78 -3.43 2.30 0.96
CA ASN A 78 -2.05 1.83 1.12
C ASN A 78 -1.97 0.39 1.63
N ASN A 79 -2.95 -0.04 2.42
CA ASN A 79 -3.01 -1.39 2.97
C ASN A 79 -3.82 -2.37 2.11
N ARG A 80 -4.40 -1.91 0.98
CA ARG A 80 -5.35 -2.69 0.17
C ARG A 80 -4.79 -4.04 -0.31
N TYR A 81 -3.52 -4.07 -0.71
CA TYR A 81 -2.85 -5.28 -1.20
C TYR A 81 -1.52 -5.49 -0.45
N SER A 82 -1.62 -5.96 0.79
CA SER A 82 -0.49 -6.13 1.72
C SER A 82 0.50 -7.22 1.31
N ASP A 83 0.11 -8.14 0.43
CA ASP A 83 0.96 -9.24 -0.09
C ASP A 83 0.82 -9.43 -1.61
N TYR A 84 1.80 -10.12 -2.21
CA TYR A 84 1.85 -10.36 -3.65
C TYR A 84 0.63 -11.12 -4.19
N ASN A 85 0.12 -12.12 -3.47
CA ASN A 85 -0.99 -12.94 -3.93
C ASN A 85 -2.29 -12.12 -3.99
N SER A 86 -2.52 -11.24 -3.00
CA SER A 86 -3.66 -10.32 -3.00
C SER A 86 -3.63 -9.36 -4.18
N TRP A 87 -2.45 -8.82 -4.51
CA TRP A 87 -2.26 -7.96 -5.68
C TRP A 87 -2.40 -8.73 -6.99
N LEU A 88 -1.82 -9.94 -7.06
CA LEU A 88 -1.82 -10.78 -8.26
C LEU A 88 -3.24 -11.19 -8.66
N ARG A 89 -4.12 -11.47 -7.68
CA ARG A 89 -5.53 -11.78 -7.97
C ARG A 89 -6.26 -10.65 -8.70
N VAL A 90 -5.88 -9.39 -8.47
CA VAL A 90 -6.56 -8.23 -9.06
C VAL A 90 -5.88 -7.76 -10.34
N TYR A 91 -4.55 -7.81 -10.38
CA TYR A 91 -3.74 -7.22 -11.44
C TYR A 91 -2.98 -8.25 -12.29
N GLY A 92 -3.12 -9.55 -12.04
CA GLY A 92 -2.35 -10.58 -12.75
C GLY A 92 -2.55 -10.56 -14.26
N ASP A 93 -3.79 -10.34 -14.71
CA ASP A 93 -4.13 -10.29 -16.13
C ASP A 93 -3.70 -8.97 -16.81
N ASN A 94 -3.66 -7.88 -16.03
CA ASN A 94 -3.21 -6.58 -16.50
C ASN A 94 -2.40 -5.85 -15.41
N PRO A 95 -1.11 -6.21 -15.28
CA PRO A 95 -0.25 -5.68 -14.23
C PRO A 95 0.13 -4.22 -14.46
N ASP A 96 -0.17 -3.62 -15.61
CA ASP A 96 0.05 -2.18 -15.81
C ASP A 96 -1.04 -1.30 -15.18
N ARG A 97 -2.24 -1.88 -14.94
CA ARG A 97 -3.42 -1.17 -14.44
C ARG A 97 -3.27 -0.56 -13.05
N TRP A 98 -2.49 -1.18 -12.15
CA TRP A 98 -2.43 -0.76 -10.74
C TRP A 98 -2.04 0.70 -10.55
N ARG A 99 -1.19 1.26 -11.42
CA ARG A 99 -0.74 2.65 -11.31
C ARG A 99 -1.91 3.58 -11.52
N THR A 100 -2.65 3.36 -12.60
CA THR A 100 -3.80 4.17 -12.96
C THR A 100 -4.83 4.14 -11.83
N ASP A 101 -5.21 2.95 -11.38
CA ASP A 101 -6.17 2.77 -10.29
C ASP A 101 -5.70 3.48 -9.01
N ARG A 102 -4.44 3.27 -8.62
CA ARG A 102 -3.90 3.85 -7.39
C ARG A 102 -3.85 5.37 -7.44
N TYR A 103 -3.36 5.95 -8.52
CA TYR A 103 -3.21 7.40 -8.61
C TYR A 103 -4.54 8.12 -8.86
N TYR A 104 -5.50 7.45 -9.51
CA TYR A 104 -6.89 7.90 -9.55
C TYR A 104 -7.50 7.95 -8.15
N GLU A 105 -7.35 6.89 -7.34
CA GLU A 105 -7.86 6.88 -5.96
C GLU A 105 -7.18 7.93 -5.07
N ILE A 106 -5.87 8.14 -5.21
CA ILE A 106 -5.17 9.20 -4.47
C ILE A 106 -5.73 10.57 -4.84
N GLU A 107 -5.95 10.84 -6.14
CA GLU A 107 -6.53 12.11 -6.59
C GLU A 107 -7.97 12.28 -6.08
N ARG A 108 -8.78 11.22 -6.08
CA ARG A 108 -10.14 11.23 -5.51
C ARG A 108 -10.13 11.57 -4.02
N ILE A 109 -9.24 10.96 -3.24
CA ILE A 109 -9.16 11.16 -1.78
C ILE A 109 -8.63 12.56 -1.46
N LEU A 110 -7.56 13.00 -2.13
CA LEU A 110 -6.93 14.28 -1.85
C LEU A 110 -7.70 15.47 -2.41
N GLY A 111 -8.37 15.28 -3.54
CA GLY A 111 -8.88 16.33 -4.40
C GLY A 111 -7.78 16.94 -5.29
N PRO A 112 -8.15 17.62 -6.40
CA PRO A 112 -7.21 18.02 -7.45
C PRO A 112 -6.05 18.91 -6.97
N GLN A 113 -6.36 19.92 -6.15
CA GLN A 113 -5.37 20.89 -5.67
C GLN A 113 -4.30 20.27 -4.77
N LYS A 114 -4.72 19.43 -3.82
CA LYS A 114 -3.82 18.71 -2.92
C LYS A 114 -3.03 17.64 -3.68
N TYR A 115 -3.66 17.00 -4.67
CA TYR A 115 -2.99 16.02 -5.53
C TYR A 115 -1.87 16.62 -6.37
N ILE A 116 -2.03 17.84 -6.91
CA ILE A 116 -0.96 18.55 -7.61
C ILE A 116 0.24 18.77 -6.68
N LYS A 117 0.00 19.24 -5.44
CA LYS A 117 1.07 19.43 -4.44
C LYS A 117 1.79 18.12 -4.11
N PHE A 118 1.04 17.03 -3.94
CA PHE A 118 1.59 15.68 -3.75
C PHE A 118 2.51 15.27 -4.91
N LYS A 119 2.05 15.42 -6.17
CA LYS A 119 2.85 15.11 -7.36
C LYS A 119 4.12 15.96 -7.46
N ASN A 120 4.02 17.25 -7.16
CA ASN A 120 5.17 18.14 -7.18
C ASN A 120 6.24 17.71 -6.17
N LYS A 121 5.84 17.34 -4.95
CA LYS A 121 6.75 16.94 -3.88
C LYS A 121 7.45 15.61 -4.16
N TYR A 122 6.71 14.57 -4.54
CA TYR A 122 7.25 13.20 -4.63
C TYR A 122 7.64 12.77 -6.04
N TYR A 123 7.10 13.42 -7.06
CA TYR A 123 7.31 13.04 -8.45
C TYR A 123 7.85 14.18 -9.29
N LYS A 124 8.31 15.28 -8.66
CA LYS A 124 8.87 16.45 -9.35
C LYS A 124 7.92 17.01 -10.44
N GLY A 125 6.61 16.94 -10.17
CA GLY A 125 5.54 17.36 -11.07
C GLY A 125 5.21 16.37 -12.20
N GLN A 126 5.96 15.28 -12.31
CA GLN A 126 5.71 14.24 -13.31
C GLN A 126 4.46 13.43 -12.96
N ASN A 127 3.78 12.92 -14.00
CA ASN A 127 2.69 11.98 -13.80
C ASN A 127 3.25 10.68 -13.17
N PRO A 128 2.81 10.29 -11.96
CA PRO A 128 3.32 9.08 -11.31
C PRO A 128 3.05 7.81 -12.12
N VAL A 129 1.96 7.76 -12.90
CA VAL A 129 1.69 6.66 -13.84
C VAL A 129 2.86 6.52 -14.83
N ALA A 130 3.34 7.64 -15.38
CA ALA A 130 4.47 7.65 -16.31
C ALA A 130 5.81 7.32 -15.64
N VAL A 131 6.00 7.70 -14.36
CA VAL A 131 7.19 7.35 -13.57
C VAL A 131 7.34 5.82 -13.48
N TYR A 132 6.27 5.12 -13.12
CA TYR A 132 6.28 3.66 -13.00
C TYR A 132 6.06 2.92 -14.34
N ASN A 133 5.80 3.64 -15.43
CA ASN A 133 5.69 3.07 -16.79
C ASN A 133 7.03 3.06 -17.54
N ARG A 134 8.00 3.87 -17.10
CA ARG A 134 9.18 4.28 -17.89
C ARG A 134 10.14 3.16 -18.31
N ASN A 135 9.99 1.94 -17.78
CA ASN A 135 10.91 0.83 -18.03
C ASN A 135 10.23 -0.46 -18.54
N LYS A 136 8.98 -0.38 -19.03
CA LYS A 136 8.16 -1.57 -19.33
C LYS A 136 8.04 -1.94 -20.81
N ASN A 137 8.97 -1.48 -21.66
CA ASN A 137 9.11 -1.89 -23.07
C ASN A 137 9.54 -3.37 -23.27
N ASN A 138 9.09 -4.29 -22.42
CA ASN A 138 9.48 -5.70 -22.43
C ASN A 138 8.27 -6.61 -22.52
N ASN A 139 7.55 -6.54 -23.64
CA ASN A 139 6.52 -7.51 -24.08
C ASN A 139 6.96 -9.00 -23.88
N LYS A 140 8.26 -9.28 -23.78
CA LYS A 140 8.83 -10.62 -23.59
C LYS A 140 8.85 -11.13 -22.14
N LYS A 141 8.81 -10.27 -21.11
CA LYS A 141 9.01 -10.68 -19.69
C LYS A 141 7.71 -11.09 -18.96
N TYR A 142 6.56 -11.13 -19.64
CA TYR A 142 5.26 -11.25 -18.94
C TYR A 142 4.43 -12.47 -19.34
N LYS A 143 4.83 -13.21 -20.38
CA LYS A 143 4.23 -14.51 -20.75
C LYS A 143 4.29 -15.56 -19.63
N HIS A 144 5.15 -15.35 -18.62
CA HIS A 144 5.35 -16.26 -17.49
C HIS A 144 4.64 -15.82 -16.20
N MET A 145 4.06 -14.61 -16.16
CA MET A 145 3.29 -14.13 -15.01
C MET A 145 1.80 -14.41 -15.11
N ALA A 146 1.29 -14.61 -16.34
CA ALA A 146 -0.05 -15.16 -16.52
C ALA A 146 -0.10 -16.51 -15.78
N PRO A 147 -1.04 -16.72 -14.85
CA PRO A 147 -1.22 -18.03 -14.27
C PRO A 147 -1.48 -18.96 -15.46
N LYS A 148 -0.57 -19.90 -15.71
CA LYS A 148 -0.91 -21.07 -16.50
C LYS A 148 -1.98 -21.78 -15.69
N VAL A 149 -3.23 -21.42 -15.92
CA VAL A 149 -4.36 -22.25 -15.57
C VAL A 149 -4.08 -23.53 -16.35
N LYS A 150 -3.45 -24.50 -15.69
CA LYS A 150 -3.43 -25.86 -16.19
C LYS A 150 -4.90 -26.23 -16.17
N ALA A 151 -5.59 -26.00 -17.28
CA ALA A 151 -6.85 -26.66 -17.57
C ALA A 151 -6.52 -28.13 -17.33
N TYR A 152 -7.01 -28.66 -16.21
CA TYR A 152 -6.93 -30.06 -15.90
C TYR A 152 -7.60 -30.71 -17.10
N LYS A 153 -6.80 -31.31 -18.00
CA LYS A 153 -7.34 -32.09 -19.11
C LYS A 153 -8.13 -33.18 -18.42
N GLY A 154 -9.45 -33.04 -18.43
CA GLY A 154 -10.37 -34.08 -18.05
C GLY A 154 -9.91 -35.35 -18.75
N ASP A 155 -9.66 -36.36 -17.96
CA ASP A 155 -9.22 -37.66 -18.40
C ASP A 155 -10.15 -38.10 -19.54
N LYS A 156 -9.57 -38.37 -20.72
CA LYS A 156 -10.33 -38.90 -21.85
C LYS A 156 -10.66 -40.34 -21.47
N GLY A 157 -11.84 -40.53 -20.89
CA GLY A 157 -12.42 -41.85 -20.69
C GLY A 157 -12.47 -42.58 -22.03
N ASN A 158 -11.63 -43.60 -22.17
CA ASN A 158 -11.72 -44.61 -23.20
C ASN A 158 -13.04 -45.38 -23.01
N GLY A 159 -14.09 -44.96 -23.71
CA GLY A 159 -15.31 -45.75 -23.86
C GLY A 159 -15.16 -46.69 -25.05
N HIS A 160 -15.01 -47.98 -24.74
CA HIS A 160 -14.88 -49.08 -25.69
C HIS A 160 -16.09 -49.19 -26.63
N LYS A 161 -15.81 -49.56 -27.87
CA LYS A 161 -16.74 -50.11 -28.86
C LYS A 161 -17.49 -51.30 -28.25
N HIS A 162 -18.81 -51.33 -28.42
CA HIS A 162 -19.60 -52.53 -28.71
C HIS A 162 -20.79 -52.15 -29.58
#